data_AF-A0A0W4ZD44-F1
#
_entry.id   AF-A0A0W4ZD44-F1
#
_cell.length_a   1.000
_cell.length_b   1.000
_cell.length_c   1.000
_cell.angle_alpha   90.00
_cell.angle_beta   90.00
_cell.angle_gamma   90.00
#
_symmetry.space_group_name_H-M   'P 1'
#
loop_
_entity.id
_entity.type
_entity.pdbx_description
1 polymer ?
#
loop_
_entity_poly.entity_id
_entity_poly.type
_entity_poly.pdbx_seq_one_letter_code
_entity_poly.pdbx_strand_id
1 'polypeptide(L)'
;MNDLITQTIQPIGVSTQISIYEEEGAGTLITLDLRGKLFVMEREELISLPESILLCLFPNGWIANEGADGEPVCVDYDSSILSYVIQFFCESVSTSRMEREMLEEQSIPFPGKVAIIVLKEDLDFYLITKSKNNSTCDNLHSLKRAVGERLVDINGVFDGLLRSKSIKSNDGIGTSEQYLIDMLCSSGFKKDDKWPRRILEPSRACISSLALTEVKNSDKQSTSIHTCQKLLLFWRKPARKCWWDSMEFTNIDENIEKVKVWARRVWTLELSILSAR
;
A
#
# COMPACT_ATOMS: atom_id res chain seq x y z
N MET A 1 4.98 18.28 34.13
CA MET A 1 4.61 18.67 32.76
C MET A 1 4.82 17.40 31.94
N ASN A 2 3.84 16.50 31.96
CA ASN A 2 4.01 15.14 31.45
C ASN A 2 2.97 14.91 30.36
N ASP A 3 3.37 15.07 29.10
CA ASP A 3 2.54 14.71 27.96
C ASP A 3 2.43 13.17 27.92
N LEU A 4 1.21 12.65 27.98
CA LEU A 4 0.94 11.22 28.00
C LEU A 4 1.00 10.65 26.58
N ILE A 5 2.12 10.03 26.21
CA ILE A 5 2.28 9.31 24.95
C ILE A 5 1.65 7.91 25.13
N THR A 6 0.59 7.61 24.39
CA THR A 6 -0.07 6.30 24.47
C THR A 6 0.43 5.39 23.36
N GLN A 7 1.15 4.33 23.73
CA GLN A 7 1.61 3.29 22.81
C GLN A 7 0.56 2.19 22.70
N THR A 8 0.41 1.64 21.50
CA THR A 8 -0.16 0.30 21.30
C THR A 8 1.00 -0.55 20.82
N ILE A 9 1.23 -1.69 21.46
CA ILE A 9 2.36 -2.57 21.14
C ILE A 9 2.19 -3.06 19.70
N GLN A 10 3.13 -2.70 18.82
CA GLN A 10 3.24 -3.31 17.50
C GLN A 10 3.93 -4.66 17.66
N PRO A 11 3.42 -5.77 17.08
CA PRO A 11 4.19 -6.99 17.00
C PRO A 11 5.45 -6.72 16.17
N ILE A 12 6.59 -7.13 16.74
CA ILE A 12 7.92 -7.00 16.14
C ILE A 12 7.94 -7.84 14.86
N GLY A 13 8.11 -7.18 13.71
CA GLY A 13 8.27 -7.86 12.43
C GLY A 13 9.57 -8.65 12.41
N VAL A 14 9.47 -9.97 12.57
CA VAL A 14 10.56 -10.89 12.24
C VAL A 14 10.54 -11.08 10.73
N SER A 15 11.65 -10.73 10.08
CA SER A 15 11.87 -10.98 8.66
C SER A 15 12.09 -12.48 8.43
N THR A 16 11.01 -13.25 8.39
CA THR A 16 11.07 -14.67 8.04
C THR A 16 11.00 -14.79 6.53
N GLN A 17 12.06 -15.34 5.93
CA GLN A 17 12.03 -15.73 4.52
C GLN A 17 10.90 -16.76 4.34
N ILE A 18 9.99 -16.49 3.39
CA ILE A 18 8.89 -17.41 3.06
C ILE A 18 9.52 -18.61 2.32
N SER A 19 9.77 -19.69 3.05
CA SER A 19 10.11 -20.99 2.46
C SER A 19 8.81 -21.71 2.10
N ILE A 20 8.41 -21.64 0.84
CA ILE A 20 7.29 -22.43 0.30
C ILE A 20 7.84 -23.82 0.01
N TYR A 21 7.50 -24.82 0.83
CA TYR A 21 7.74 -26.22 0.50
C TYR A 21 6.67 -26.67 -0.49
N GLU A 22 7.10 -27.16 -1.66
CA GLU A 22 6.26 -27.83 -2.66
C GLU A 22 5.95 -29.25 -2.15
N GLU A 23 4.75 -29.46 -1.62
CA GLU A 23 4.14 -30.80 -1.62
C GLU A 23 3.06 -30.85 -2.70
N GLU A 24 3.31 -31.67 -3.72
CA GLU A 24 2.34 -32.08 -4.72
C GLU A 24 1.23 -32.90 -4.04
N GLY A 25 0.03 -32.32 -3.94
CA GLY A 25 -1.13 -33.08 -3.46
C GLY A 25 -2.35 -32.25 -3.08
N ALA A 26 -3.28 -32.11 -4.04
CA ALA A 26 -4.72 -31.96 -3.86
C ALA A 26 -5.23 -30.93 -2.82
N GLY A 27 -5.23 -29.68 -3.26
CA GLY A 27 -6.00 -28.57 -2.71
C GLY A 27 -5.67 -27.30 -3.50
N THR A 28 -6.03 -27.26 -4.80
CA THR A 28 -5.67 -26.15 -5.70
C THR A 28 -6.34 -24.84 -5.31
N LEU A 29 -7.57 -24.92 -4.78
CA LEU A 29 -8.35 -23.75 -4.38
C LEU A 29 -8.19 -23.46 -2.89
N ILE A 30 -7.99 -22.19 -2.58
CA ILE A 30 -7.94 -21.65 -1.23
C ILE A 30 -9.12 -20.70 -1.06
N THR A 31 -9.80 -20.80 0.09
CA THR A 31 -10.85 -19.85 0.47
C THR A 31 -10.30 -18.89 1.52
N LEU A 32 -10.31 -17.59 1.23
CA LEU A 32 -9.93 -16.52 2.15
C LEU A 32 -11.19 -15.80 2.64
N ASP A 33 -11.34 -15.64 3.95
CA ASP A 33 -12.34 -14.76 4.54
C ASP A 33 -11.71 -13.42 4.93
N LEU A 34 -12.02 -12.39 4.15
CA LEU A 34 -11.55 -11.02 4.35
C LEU A 34 -12.66 -10.18 4.99
N ARG A 35 -12.76 -10.23 6.32
CA ARG A 35 -13.75 -9.48 7.13
C ARG A 35 -15.20 -9.79 6.74
N GLY A 36 -15.51 -11.07 6.55
CA GLY A 36 -16.83 -11.58 6.15
C GLY A 36 -17.03 -11.68 4.65
N LYS A 37 -16.04 -11.31 3.81
CA LYS A 37 -16.10 -11.48 2.35
C LYS A 37 -15.18 -12.62 1.92
N LEU A 38 -15.79 -13.67 1.37
CA LEU A 38 -15.10 -14.85 0.89
C LEU A 38 -14.49 -14.62 -0.50
N PHE A 39 -13.25 -15.06 -0.69
CA PHE A 39 -12.55 -15.16 -1.96
C PHE A 39 -12.12 -16.60 -2.15
N VAL A 40 -12.46 -17.19 -3.29
CA VAL A 40 -11.96 -18.50 -3.70
C VAL A 40 -11.02 -18.27 -4.87
N MET A 41 -9.78 -18.71 -4.75
CA MET A 41 -8.77 -18.54 -5.80
C MET A 41 -7.79 -19.71 -5.82
N GLU A 42 -7.11 -19.91 -6.95
CA GLU A 42 -6.08 -20.93 -7.03
C GLU A 42 -4.83 -20.54 -6.23
N ARG A 43 -4.12 -21.53 -5.70
CA ARG A 43 -2.87 -21.32 -4.97
C ARG A 43 -1.84 -20.64 -5.85
N GLU A 44 -1.78 -21.00 -7.13
CA GLU A 44 -0.93 -20.40 -8.15
C GLU A 44 -1.26 -18.92 -8.37
N GLU A 45 -2.55 -18.56 -8.38
CA GLU A 45 -2.99 -17.17 -8.45
C GLU A 45 -2.59 -16.41 -7.19
N LEU A 46 -2.73 -17.02 -6.01
CA LEU A 46 -2.38 -16.41 -4.73
C LEU A 46 -0.88 -16.10 -4.67
N ILE A 47 0.00 -17.06 -4.98
CA ILE A 47 1.45 -16.85 -4.97
C ILE A 47 1.94 -15.89 -6.08
N SER A 48 1.08 -15.59 -7.07
CA SER A 48 1.38 -14.60 -8.11
C SER A 48 1.11 -13.15 -7.66
N LEU A 49 0.41 -12.96 -6.54
CA LEU A 49 0.17 -11.64 -5.97
C LEU A 49 1.49 -10.97 -5.53
N PRO A 50 1.52 -9.62 -5.47
CA PRO A 50 2.69 -8.90 -4.97
C PRO A 50 3.07 -9.33 -3.55
N GLU A 51 4.37 -9.41 -3.26
CA GLU A 51 4.90 -9.79 -1.94
C GLU A 51 4.36 -8.87 -0.84
N SER A 52 4.24 -7.58 -1.13
CA SER A 52 3.67 -6.60 -0.19
C SER A 52 2.20 -6.87 0.18
N ILE A 53 1.43 -7.50 -0.70
CA ILE A 53 0.05 -7.93 -0.44
C ILE A 53 0.06 -9.25 0.32
N LEU A 54 0.88 -10.22 -0.09
CA LEU A 54 1.03 -11.51 0.59
C LEU A 54 1.44 -11.35 2.06
N LEU A 55 2.35 -10.42 2.37
CA LEU A 55 2.74 -10.11 3.74
C LEU A 55 1.61 -9.49 4.57
N CYS A 56 0.60 -8.88 3.94
CA CYS A 56 -0.58 -8.40 4.65
C CYS A 56 -1.61 -9.51 4.87
N LEU A 57 -1.74 -10.42 3.91
CA LEU A 57 -2.61 -11.58 4.03
C LEU A 57 -2.08 -12.61 5.04
N PHE A 58 -0.76 -12.81 5.06
CA PHE A 58 -0.08 -13.80 5.88
C PHE A 58 1.12 -13.18 6.62
N PRO A 59 0.88 -12.34 7.65
CA PRO A 59 1.93 -11.62 8.35
C PRO A 59 2.93 -12.53 9.08
N ASN A 60 2.51 -13.76 9.41
CA ASN A 60 3.36 -14.78 10.07
C ASN A 60 3.89 -15.83 9.08
N GLY A 61 3.73 -15.59 7.77
CA GLY A 61 3.97 -16.58 6.72
C GLY A 61 2.75 -17.44 6.44
N TRP A 62 2.74 -18.08 5.28
CA TRP A 62 1.72 -19.04 4.88
C TRP A 62 2.05 -20.42 5.44
N ILE A 63 1.12 -21.03 6.18
CA ILE A 63 1.22 -22.43 6.60
C ILE A 63 0.38 -23.24 5.61
N ALA A 64 0.99 -24.17 4.88
CA ALA A 64 0.32 -24.98 3.86
C ALA A 64 -0.91 -25.78 4.37
N ASN A 65 -1.03 -25.92 5.69
CA ASN A 65 -2.15 -26.60 6.37
C ASN A 65 -3.30 -25.67 6.78
N GLU A 66 -3.18 -24.34 6.62
CA GLU A 66 -4.30 -23.42 6.84
C GLU A 66 -5.30 -23.57 5.67
N GLY A 67 -6.51 -24.03 5.99
CA GLY A 67 -7.53 -24.38 4.99
C GLY A 67 -7.48 -25.83 4.50
N ALA A 68 -6.61 -26.67 5.07
CA ALA A 68 -6.78 -28.13 4.96
C ALA A 68 -8.11 -28.49 5.63
N ASP A 69 -9.00 -29.17 4.90
CA ASP A 69 -10.42 -29.46 5.22
C ASP A 69 -11.47 -28.44 4.71
N GLY A 70 -11.09 -27.45 3.89
CA GLY A 70 -12.05 -26.57 3.21
C GLY A 70 -12.61 -25.43 4.07
N GLU A 71 -12.08 -25.24 5.27
CA GLU A 71 -12.39 -24.09 6.11
C GLU A 71 -11.72 -22.81 5.57
N PRO A 72 -12.42 -21.66 5.61
CA PRO A 72 -11.88 -20.41 5.11
C PRO A 72 -10.76 -19.88 6.03
N VAL A 73 -9.66 -19.45 5.43
CA VAL A 73 -8.57 -18.77 6.13
C VAL A 73 -9.01 -17.35 6.45
N CYS A 74 -9.26 -17.07 7.73
CA CYS A 74 -9.70 -15.76 8.19
C CYS A 74 -8.52 -14.78 8.26
N VAL A 75 -8.63 -13.67 7.53
CA VAL A 75 -7.57 -12.67 7.44
C VAL A 75 -8.14 -11.29 7.77
N ASP A 76 -7.50 -10.57 8.69
CA ASP A 76 -7.83 -9.18 8.99
C ASP A 76 -7.28 -8.23 7.90
N TYR A 77 -7.87 -8.29 6.72
CA TYR A 77 -7.51 -7.48 5.57
C TYR A 77 -8.74 -6.92 4.87
N ASP A 78 -8.62 -5.71 4.33
CA ASP A 78 -9.74 -5.09 3.61
C ASP A 78 -9.95 -5.73 2.24
N SER A 79 -11.12 -6.32 2.06
CA SER A 79 -11.48 -7.04 0.84
C SER A 79 -11.54 -6.15 -0.42
N SER A 80 -11.77 -4.85 -0.27
CA SER A 80 -11.80 -3.92 -1.41
C SER A 80 -10.41 -3.68 -1.99
N ILE A 81 -9.37 -3.80 -1.16
CA ILE A 81 -7.98 -3.69 -1.59
C ILE A 81 -7.59 -4.92 -2.42
N LEU A 82 -7.87 -6.14 -1.92
CA LEU A 82 -7.59 -7.36 -2.69
C LEU A 82 -8.39 -7.40 -4.00
N SER A 83 -9.68 -7.04 -3.96
CA SER A 83 -10.52 -6.97 -5.17
C SER A 83 -9.91 -6.04 -6.22
N TYR A 84 -9.39 -4.89 -5.78
CA TYR A 84 -8.76 -3.92 -6.67
C TYR A 84 -7.46 -4.45 -7.28
N VAL A 85 -6.63 -5.16 -6.51
CA VAL A 85 -5.42 -5.80 -7.03
C VAL A 85 -5.75 -6.84 -8.09
N ILE A 86 -6.64 -7.77 -7.79
CA ILE A 86 -7.02 -8.85 -8.71
C ILE A 86 -7.60 -8.25 -9.98
N GLN A 87 -8.57 -7.34 -9.86
CA GLN A 87 -9.20 -6.69 -11.01
C GLN A 87 -8.17 -6.00 -11.90
N PHE A 88 -7.29 -5.19 -11.32
CA PHE A 88 -6.26 -4.47 -12.07
C PHE A 88 -5.32 -5.46 -12.80
N PHE A 89 -4.87 -6.51 -12.11
CA PHE A 89 -3.97 -7.51 -12.71
C PHE A 89 -4.63 -8.24 -13.89
N CYS A 90 -5.90 -8.64 -13.75
CA CYS A 90 -6.66 -9.26 -14.83
C CYS A 90 -6.86 -8.33 -16.03
N GLU A 91 -7.21 -7.07 -15.77
CA GLU A 91 -7.41 -6.05 -16.81
C GLU A 91 -6.11 -5.74 -17.58
N SER A 92 -4.99 -5.59 -16.88
CA SER A 92 -3.68 -5.35 -17.51
C SER A 92 -3.22 -6.51 -18.38
N VAL A 93 -3.38 -7.75 -17.92
CA VAL A 93 -3.06 -8.95 -18.70
C VAL A 93 -3.94 -9.05 -19.95
N SER A 94 -5.25 -8.76 -19.82
CA SER A 94 -6.20 -8.82 -20.94
C SER A 94 -5.91 -7.75 -21.99
N THR A 95 -5.63 -6.52 -21.57
CA THR A 95 -5.30 -5.39 -22.47
C THR A 95 -4.01 -5.66 -23.23
N SER A 96 -2.97 -6.15 -22.53
CA SER A 96 -1.68 -6.47 -23.16
C SER A 96 -1.76 -7.58 -24.21
N ARG A 97 -2.67 -8.56 -24.04
CA ARG A 97 -2.94 -9.59 -25.07
C ARG A 97 -3.52 -8.97 -26.34
N MET A 98 -4.53 -8.11 -26.20
CA MET A 98 -5.19 -7.46 -27.34
C MET A 98 -4.24 -6.53 -28.11
N GLU A 99 -3.42 -5.74 -27.42
CA GLU A 99 -2.44 -4.84 -28.07
C GLU A 99 -1.39 -5.62 -28.87
N ARG A 100 -0.99 -6.81 -28.41
CA ARG A 100 -0.03 -7.66 -29.12
C ARG A 100 -0.57 -8.31 -30.37
N GLU A 101 -1.85 -8.66 -30.39
CA GLU A 101 -2.49 -9.17 -31.61
C GLU A 101 -2.54 -8.10 -32.73
N MET A 102 -2.34 -6.82 -32.37
CA MET A 102 -2.46 -5.68 -33.29
C MET A 102 -1.15 -5.01 -33.68
N LEU A 103 -0.01 -5.25 -33.00
CA LEU A 103 1.25 -4.52 -33.21
C LEU A 103 2.48 -5.44 -33.30
N GLU A 104 3.43 -5.12 -34.20
CA GLU A 104 4.76 -5.75 -34.27
C GLU A 104 5.61 -5.39 -33.03
N GLU A 105 6.26 -6.39 -32.42
CA GLU A 105 6.86 -6.46 -31.06
C GLU A 105 7.94 -5.41 -30.67
N GLN A 106 8.20 -4.37 -31.46
CA GLN A 106 9.52 -3.72 -31.44
C GLN A 106 9.75 -2.61 -30.40
N SER A 107 8.90 -2.42 -29.38
CA SER A 107 9.16 -1.34 -28.40
C SER A 107 8.79 -1.60 -26.93
N ILE A 108 8.42 -2.81 -26.51
CA ILE A 108 7.93 -3.05 -25.14
C ILE A 108 9.12 -3.23 -24.15
N PRO A 109 9.17 -2.53 -22.99
CA PRO A 109 10.26 -2.66 -22.01
C PRO A 109 10.41 -4.07 -21.44
N PHE A 110 9.30 -4.81 -21.44
CA PHE A 110 9.22 -6.22 -21.06
C PHE A 110 8.46 -6.98 -22.15
N PRO A 111 9.15 -7.49 -23.20
CA PRO A 111 8.49 -8.23 -24.28
C PRO A 111 7.65 -9.39 -23.73
N GLY A 112 6.39 -9.45 -24.15
CA GLY A 112 5.44 -10.49 -23.71
C GLY A 112 4.97 -10.39 -22.25
N LYS A 113 5.38 -9.36 -21.50
CA LYS A 113 5.07 -9.21 -20.07
C LYS A 113 4.43 -7.86 -19.77
N VAL A 114 3.62 -7.85 -18.73
CA VAL A 114 3.02 -6.65 -18.14
C VAL A 114 3.80 -6.32 -16.88
N ALA A 115 4.29 -5.09 -16.77
CA ALA A 115 4.94 -4.60 -15.56
C ALA A 115 4.01 -3.62 -14.85
N ILE A 116 3.70 -3.92 -13.59
CA ILE A 116 2.80 -3.14 -12.74
C ILE A 116 3.61 -2.66 -11.55
N ILE A 117 3.56 -1.36 -11.31
CA ILE A 117 4.07 -0.78 -10.07
C ILE A 117 2.97 -0.88 -9.01
N VAL A 118 3.33 -1.47 -7.88
CA VAL A 118 2.51 -1.57 -6.68
C VAL A 118 3.04 -0.59 -5.65
N LEU A 119 2.28 0.47 -5.39
CA LEU A 119 2.61 1.47 -4.38
C LEU A 119 1.63 1.34 -3.22
N LYS A 120 2.14 1.00 -2.04
CA LYS A 120 1.36 0.84 -0.81
C LYS A 120 1.81 1.84 0.24
N GLU A 121 0.88 2.42 0.97
CA GLU A 121 1.13 3.22 2.17
C GLU A 121 0.47 2.58 3.40
N ASP A 122 1.25 2.44 4.47
CA ASP A 122 0.73 2.27 5.82
C ASP A 122 0.98 3.54 6.63
N LEU A 123 -0.09 4.16 7.10
CA LEU A 123 -0.05 5.40 7.89
C LEU A 123 -0.57 5.09 9.31
N ASP A 124 0.35 4.87 10.24
CA ASP A 124 0.02 4.82 11.67
C ASP A 124 -0.07 6.25 12.21
N PHE A 125 -1.14 6.60 12.94
CA PHE A 125 -1.29 7.94 13.50
C PHE A 125 -1.53 7.97 15.02
N TYR A 126 -1.02 9.02 15.64
CA TYR A 126 -1.00 9.22 17.07
C TYR A 126 -1.56 10.60 17.40
N LEU A 127 -2.51 10.64 18.33
CA LEU A 127 -3.15 11.89 18.75
C LEU A 127 -2.45 12.47 19.97
N ILE A 128 -2.19 13.76 19.93
CA ILE A 128 -1.72 14.57 21.05
C ILE A 128 -2.75 15.68 21.25
N THR A 129 -3.49 15.57 22.35
CA THR A 129 -4.50 16.55 22.76
C THR A 129 -4.31 16.89 24.23
N LYS A 130 -4.65 18.14 24.60
CA LYS A 130 -4.73 18.58 26.00
C LYS A 130 -6.20 18.66 26.36
N SER A 131 -6.65 17.84 27.33
CA SER A 131 -8.01 17.96 27.86
C SER A 131 -8.16 19.31 28.55
N LYS A 132 -9.22 20.07 28.23
CA LYS A 132 -9.49 21.36 28.88
C LYS A 132 -9.79 21.21 30.38
N ASN A 133 -10.27 20.06 30.84
CA ASN A 133 -10.81 19.88 32.20
C ASN A 133 -10.23 18.70 33.00
N ASN A 134 -9.06 18.16 32.67
CA ASN A 134 -8.48 16.96 33.31
C ASN A 134 -9.38 15.71 33.36
N SER A 135 -10.59 15.77 32.80
CA SER A 135 -11.43 14.61 32.53
C SER A 135 -10.81 13.85 31.37
N THR A 136 -10.63 12.55 31.57
CA THR A 136 -10.28 11.62 30.49
C THR A 136 -11.29 11.81 29.36
N CYS A 137 -10.82 11.87 28.11
CA CYS A 137 -11.71 11.74 26.98
C CYS A 137 -12.33 10.35 27.08
N ASP A 138 -13.57 10.25 27.60
CA ASP A 138 -14.29 8.99 27.79
C ASP A 138 -14.51 8.24 26.46
N ASN A 139 -14.15 8.85 25.32
CA ASN A 139 -14.24 8.24 24.01
C ASN A 139 -13.03 8.54 23.10
N LEU A 140 -11.81 8.28 23.58
CA LEU A 140 -10.57 8.39 22.77
C LEU A 140 -10.67 7.59 21.46
N HIS A 141 -11.43 6.50 21.46
CA HIS A 141 -11.71 5.70 20.27
C HIS A 141 -12.46 6.51 19.21
N SER A 142 -13.54 7.21 19.59
CA SER A 142 -14.31 8.05 18.66
C SER A 142 -13.50 9.25 18.18
N LEU A 143 -12.65 9.83 19.04
CA LEU A 143 -11.72 10.88 18.61
C LEU A 143 -10.72 10.36 17.56
N LYS A 144 -10.11 9.19 17.79
CA LYS A 144 -9.22 8.53 16.82
C LYS A 144 -9.94 8.24 15.51
N ARG A 145 -11.20 7.79 15.58
CA ARG A 145 -12.04 7.53 14.40
C ARG A 145 -12.30 8.81 13.61
N ALA A 146 -12.77 9.87 14.27
CA ALA A 146 -13.07 11.15 13.63
C ALA A 146 -11.82 11.81 13.01
N VAL A 147 -10.68 11.76 13.69
CA VAL A 147 -9.41 12.23 13.11
C VAL A 147 -8.98 11.35 11.93
N GLY A 148 -9.11 10.03 12.07
CA GLY A 148 -8.83 9.08 11.00
C GLY A 148 -9.63 9.38 9.74
N GLU A 149 -10.92 9.70 9.87
CA GLU A 149 -11.80 10.08 8.75
C GLU A 149 -11.28 11.34 8.05
N ARG A 150 -10.82 12.36 8.79
CA ARG A 150 -10.20 13.54 8.20
C ARG A 150 -8.86 13.26 7.53
N LEU A 151 -8.10 12.28 8.01
CA LEU A 151 -6.85 11.84 7.38
C LEU A 151 -7.06 11.01 6.11
N VAL A 152 -8.22 10.35 5.98
CA VAL A 152 -8.62 9.64 4.76
C VAL A 152 -8.88 10.65 3.63
N ASP A 153 -9.49 11.80 3.93
CA ASP A 153 -9.75 12.88 2.96
C ASP A 153 -8.48 13.46 2.33
N ILE A 154 -7.35 13.36 3.04
CA ILE A 154 -6.03 13.79 2.58
C ILE A 154 -5.46 12.68 1.69
N ASN A 155 -5.99 12.65 0.46
CA ASN A 155 -5.95 11.49 -0.41
C ASN A 155 -4.94 11.59 -1.57
N GLY A 156 -4.07 12.61 -1.63
CA GLY A 156 -3.03 12.65 -2.67
C GLY A 156 -2.00 11.53 -2.49
N VAL A 157 -1.56 10.91 -3.59
CA VAL A 157 -0.49 9.89 -3.56
C VAL A 157 0.80 10.51 -3.06
N PHE A 158 1.20 11.67 -3.59
CA PHE A 158 2.48 12.31 -3.25
C PHE A 158 2.42 13.29 -2.07
N ASP A 159 1.22 13.60 -1.61
CA ASP A 159 0.93 14.56 -0.54
C ASP A 159 1.80 14.40 0.71
N GLY A 160 1.91 13.16 1.23
CA GLY A 160 2.70 12.89 2.43
C GLY A 160 4.21 13.08 2.24
N LEU A 161 4.70 12.86 1.02
CA LEU A 161 6.11 13.03 0.67
C LEU A 161 6.44 14.52 0.44
N LEU A 162 5.53 15.25 -0.19
CA LEU A 162 5.64 16.70 -0.43
C LEU A 162 5.56 17.50 0.88
N ARG A 163 4.68 17.11 1.81
CA ARG A 163 4.51 17.78 3.12
C ARG A 163 5.68 17.58 4.08
N SER A 164 6.34 16.41 4.04
CA SER A 164 7.39 16.02 4.98
C SER A 164 8.53 17.04 5.16
N LYS A 165 8.69 18.01 4.24
CA LYS A 165 9.73 19.05 4.29
C LYS A 165 9.22 20.48 4.37
N SER A 166 7.92 20.72 4.25
CA SER A 166 7.35 22.07 4.43
C SER A 166 7.53 22.59 5.85
N ILE A 167 7.79 21.70 6.82
CA ILE A 167 8.17 22.05 8.17
C ILE A 167 9.70 22.27 8.22
N LYS A 168 10.13 23.51 7.88
CA LYS A 168 11.42 24.16 8.25
C LYS A 168 12.61 24.20 7.27
N SER A 169 12.46 24.14 5.95
CA SER A 169 13.53 24.61 5.05
C SER A 169 12.99 25.37 3.84
N ASN A 170 13.57 26.54 3.56
CA ASN A 170 13.39 27.30 2.31
C ASN A 170 13.98 26.57 1.09
N ASP A 171 14.65 25.44 1.30
CA ASP A 171 15.05 24.54 0.22
C ASP A 171 13.82 23.74 -0.21
N GLY A 172 13.52 23.76 -1.50
CA GLY A 172 12.39 23.03 -2.09
C GLY A 172 12.43 21.52 -1.83
N ILE A 173 11.55 20.78 -2.50
CA ILE A 173 11.49 19.31 -2.38
C ILE A 173 12.91 18.74 -2.48
N GLY A 174 13.32 17.94 -1.49
CA GLY A 174 14.65 17.35 -1.50
C GLY A 174 14.89 16.59 -2.80
N THR A 175 16.09 16.71 -3.35
CA THR A 175 16.42 16.18 -4.68
C THR A 175 16.05 14.70 -4.84
N SER A 176 16.22 13.90 -3.79
CA SER A 176 15.87 12.47 -3.78
C SER A 176 14.37 12.19 -3.79
N GLU A 177 13.56 12.95 -3.04
CA GLU A 177 12.09 12.81 -3.07
C GLU A 177 11.51 13.27 -4.40
N GLN A 178 12.00 14.39 -4.92
CA GLN A 178 11.58 14.88 -6.23
C GLN A 178 11.93 13.86 -7.30
N TYR A 179 13.13 13.28 -7.25
CA TYR A 179 13.55 12.23 -8.17
C TYR A 179 12.67 10.98 -8.09
N LEU A 180 12.26 10.56 -6.89
CA LEU A 180 11.32 9.44 -6.71
C LEU A 180 9.95 9.75 -7.35
N ILE A 181 9.42 10.95 -7.11
CA ILE A 181 8.15 11.41 -7.71
C ILE A 181 8.27 11.43 -9.24
N ASP A 182 9.35 12.01 -9.77
CA ASP A 182 9.57 12.12 -11.22
C ASP A 182 9.73 10.74 -11.86
N MET A 183 10.39 9.80 -11.19
CA MET A 183 10.51 8.41 -11.64
C MET A 183 9.15 7.72 -11.68
N LEU A 184 8.34 7.84 -10.62
CA LEU A 184 6.99 7.27 -10.57
C LEU A 184 6.07 7.91 -11.61
N CYS A 185 6.16 9.22 -11.82
CA CYS A 185 5.39 9.93 -12.84
C CYS A 185 5.79 9.52 -14.25
N SER A 186 7.10 9.35 -14.50
CA SER A 186 7.61 8.84 -15.78
C SER A 186 7.17 7.40 -16.05
N SER A 187 6.72 6.68 -15.01
CA SER A 187 6.32 5.27 -15.08
C SER A 187 4.81 5.06 -15.06
N GLY A 188 3.99 6.12 -15.04
CA GLY A 188 2.53 6.02 -15.21
C GLY A 188 1.69 6.78 -14.18
N PHE A 189 2.25 7.21 -13.05
CA PHE A 189 1.55 8.07 -12.09
C PHE A 189 1.46 9.53 -12.57
N LYS A 190 0.56 10.31 -11.98
CA LYS A 190 0.45 11.76 -12.14
C LYS A 190 0.60 12.46 -10.80
N LYS A 191 1.11 13.69 -10.81
CA LYS A 191 1.38 14.45 -9.58
C LYS A 191 0.14 14.70 -8.72
N ASP A 192 -1.03 14.74 -9.34
CA ASP A 192 -2.34 14.96 -8.73
C ASP A 192 -3.12 13.65 -8.50
N ASP A 193 -2.52 12.48 -8.74
CA ASP A 193 -3.16 11.20 -8.47
C ASP A 193 -3.56 11.10 -7.00
N LYS A 194 -4.75 10.52 -6.80
CA LYS A 194 -5.28 10.16 -5.49
C LYS A 194 -5.09 8.68 -5.24
N TRP A 195 -5.04 8.25 -3.98
CA TRP A 195 -5.04 6.82 -3.69
C TRP A 195 -6.36 6.19 -4.13
N PRO A 196 -6.35 5.23 -5.07
CA PRO A 196 -7.56 4.52 -5.48
C PRO A 196 -8.22 3.75 -4.33
N ARG A 197 -7.39 3.18 -3.46
CA ARG A 197 -7.81 2.60 -2.18
C ARG A 197 -7.10 3.31 -1.04
N ARG A 198 -7.87 3.82 -0.08
CA ARG A 198 -7.41 4.46 1.15
C ARG A 198 -8.43 4.22 2.25
N ILE A 199 -8.13 3.31 3.16
CA ILE A 199 -9.08 2.77 4.13
C ILE A 199 -8.56 3.04 5.54
N LEU A 200 -9.44 3.59 6.40
CA LEU A 200 -9.19 3.66 7.84
C LEU A 200 -9.49 2.31 8.48
N GLU A 201 -8.46 1.67 9.03
CA GLU A 201 -8.59 0.35 9.63
C GLU A 201 -9.56 0.35 10.83
N PRO A 202 -10.51 -0.59 10.92
CA PRO A 202 -11.53 -0.56 11.97
C PRO A 202 -10.96 -0.74 13.39
N SER A 203 -9.96 -1.61 13.54
CA SER A 203 -9.39 -2.04 14.82
C SER A 203 -8.14 -1.23 15.21
N ARG A 204 -7.65 -0.33 14.35
CA ARG A 204 -6.34 0.31 14.48
C ARG A 204 -6.39 1.78 14.09
N ALA A 205 -5.59 2.61 14.75
CA ALA A 205 -5.31 3.98 14.30
C ALA A 205 -4.32 3.97 13.13
N CYS A 206 -4.72 3.31 12.04
CA CYS A 206 -3.92 3.12 10.84
C CYS A 206 -4.78 3.36 9.60
N ILE A 207 -4.18 3.92 8.55
CA ILE A 207 -4.78 4.00 7.23
C ILE A 207 -3.93 3.17 6.27
N SER A 208 -4.56 2.21 5.58
CA SER A 208 -3.92 1.45 4.51
C SER A 208 -4.32 2.05 3.17
N SER A 209 -3.33 2.34 2.32
CA SER A 209 -3.58 2.85 0.97
C SER A 209 -2.84 2.03 -0.08
N LEU A 210 -3.44 1.89 -1.26
CA LEU A 210 -2.86 1.17 -2.38
C LEU A 210 -3.18 1.86 -3.70
N ALA A 211 -2.15 2.04 -4.51
CA ALA A 211 -2.25 2.49 -5.89
C ALA A 211 -1.45 1.57 -6.81
N LEU A 212 -1.97 1.37 -8.01
CA LEU A 212 -1.39 0.49 -9.03
C LEU A 212 -1.26 1.30 -10.32
N THR A 213 -0.19 1.10 -11.06
CA THR A 213 -0.06 1.66 -12.41
C THR A 213 0.74 0.71 -13.29
N GLU A 214 0.34 0.58 -14.54
CA GLU A 214 1.14 -0.12 -15.54
C GLU A 214 2.32 0.76 -15.96
N VAL A 215 3.50 0.15 -16.10
CA VAL A 215 4.70 0.84 -16.58
C VAL A 215 4.51 1.19 -18.05
N LYS A 216 4.26 2.46 -18.33
CA LYS A 216 4.09 2.96 -19.70
C LYS A 216 5.42 3.19 -20.39
N ASN A 217 5.43 2.98 -21.70
CA ASN A 217 6.49 3.49 -22.56
C ASN A 217 6.38 5.01 -22.68
N SER A 218 7.44 5.71 -22.30
CA SER A 218 7.59 7.10 -22.74
C SER A 218 8.02 7.10 -24.22
N ASP A 219 7.43 7.98 -25.04
CA ASP A 219 7.84 8.22 -26.43
C ASP A 219 9.34 8.61 -26.55
N LYS A 220 9.96 9.02 -25.45
CA LYS A 220 11.40 9.26 -25.34
C LYS A 220 12.12 7.96 -24.94
N GLN A 221 12.39 7.14 -25.95
CA GLN A 221 12.94 5.78 -25.84
C GLN A 221 14.16 5.64 -24.89
N SER A 222 15.08 6.61 -24.88
CA SER A 222 16.28 6.57 -24.02
C SER A 222 15.97 6.76 -22.53
N THR A 223 15.00 7.62 -22.19
CA THR A 223 14.61 7.86 -20.80
C THR A 223 13.74 6.72 -20.25
N SER A 224 12.94 6.09 -21.13
CA SER A 224 12.12 4.92 -20.79
C SER A 224 12.97 3.72 -20.33
N ILE A 225 14.04 3.39 -21.07
CA ILE A 225 14.91 2.25 -20.77
C ILE A 225 15.61 2.41 -19.41
N HIS A 226 16.15 3.60 -19.11
CA HIS A 226 16.82 3.85 -17.83
C HIS A 226 15.86 3.81 -16.63
N THR A 227 14.62 4.25 -16.81
CA THR A 227 13.58 4.15 -15.78
C THR A 227 13.20 2.68 -15.52
N CYS A 228 13.00 1.89 -16.58
CA CYS A 228 12.69 0.46 -16.45
C CYS A 228 13.82 -0.33 -15.76
N GLN A 229 15.08 -0.05 -16.11
CA GLN A 229 16.26 -0.63 -15.42
C GLN A 229 16.29 -0.33 -13.93
N LYS A 230 15.86 0.87 -13.52
CA LYS A 230 15.79 1.25 -12.11
C LYS A 230 14.63 0.57 -11.41
N LEU A 231 13.47 0.47 -12.05
CA LEU A 231 12.30 -0.22 -11.50
C LEU A 231 12.57 -1.71 -11.28
N LEU A 232 13.37 -2.35 -12.13
CA LEU A 232 13.79 -3.74 -11.98
C LEU A 232 14.50 -4.02 -10.64
N LEU A 233 15.13 -3.01 -10.02
CA LEU A 233 15.71 -3.13 -8.69
C LEU A 233 14.67 -3.46 -7.61
N PHE A 234 13.39 -3.17 -7.87
CA PHE A 234 12.26 -3.39 -6.97
C PHE A 234 11.48 -4.68 -7.27
N TRP A 235 11.90 -5.45 -8.29
CA TRP A 235 11.27 -6.73 -8.60
C TRP A 235 11.72 -7.79 -7.59
N ARG A 236 10.74 -8.40 -6.88
CA ARG A 236 10.98 -9.36 -5.77
C ARG A 236 11.83 -8.82 -4.62
N LYS A 237 12.02 -7.49 -4.56
CA LYS A 237 12.75 -6.77 -3.52
C LYS A 237 12.06 -5.42 -3.26
N PRO A 238 10.88 -5.42 -2.61
CA PRO A 238 10.14 -4.20 -2.38
C PRO A 238 10.99 -3.15 -1.65
N ALA A 239 11.04 -1.93 -2.18
CA ALA A 239 11.71 -0.82 -1.53
C ALA A 239 10.79 -0.20 -0.47
N ARG A 240 11.35 0.14 0.69
CA ARG A 240 10.59 0.76 1.79
C ARG A 240 11.17 2.12 2.15
N LYS A 241 10.31 3.13 2.26
CA LYS A 241 10.65 4.46 2.81
C LYS A 241 9.75 4.72 4.01
N CYS A 242 10.34 5.02 5.15
CA CYS A 242 9.62 5.38 6.39
C CYS A 242 9.96 6.82 6.79
N TRP A 243 8.96 7.61 7.16
CA TRP A 243 9.16 8.95 7.69
C TRP A 243 8.01 9.35 8.61
N TRP A 244 8.19 10.48 9.30
CA TRP A 244 7.20 11.06 10.18
C TRP A 244 6.69 12.38 9.61
N ASP A 245 5.40 12.63 9.76
CA ASP A 245 4.72 13.88 9.43
C ASP A 245 3.94 14.37 10.67
N SER A 246 3.67 15.67 10.73
CA SER A 246 2.89 16.29 11.80
C SER A 246 1.79 17.16 11.21
N MET A 247 0.57 16.94 11.67
CA MET A 247 -0.63 17.62 11.20
C MET A 247 -1.40 18.16 12.39
N GLU A 248 -2.23 19.17 12.18
CA GLU A 248 -3.05 19.74 13.24
C GLU A 248 -4.48 19.91 12.70
N PHE A 249 -5.43 19.42 13.49
CA PHE A 249 -6.86 19.51 13.18
C PHE A 249 -7.56 20.31 14.27
N THR A 250 -8.51 21.13 13.86
CA THR A 250 -9.44 21.86 14.74
C THR A 250 -10.87 21.40 14.43
N ASN A 251 -11.80 21.69 15.34
CA ASN A 251 -13.23 21.40 15.16
C ASN A 251 -13.53 19.90 14.89
N ILE A 252 -12.84 19.00 15.61
CA ILE A 252 -13.11 17.55 15.57
C ILE A 252 -14.10 17.15 16.67
N ASP A 253 -13.98 17.75 17.84
CA ASP A 253 -14.83 17.53 19.02
C ASP A 253 -15.08 18.90 19.66
N GLU A 254 -16.30 19.17 20.09
CA GLU A 254 -16.69 20.44 20.71
C GLU A 254 -15.85 20.78 21.95
N ASN A 255 -15.34 19.75 22.64
CA ASN A 255 -14.52 19.90 23.85
C ASN A 255 -13.02 20.03 23.55
N ILE A 256 -12.59 19.78 22.30
CA ILE A 256 -11.19 19.79 21.90
C ILE A 256 -10.94 20.84 20.84
N GLU A 257 -10.32 21.93 21.27
CA GLU A 257 -9.98 23.06 20.40
C GLU A 257 -9.01 22.67 19.27
N LYS A 258 -8.03 21.81 19.60
CA LYS A 258 -6.97 21.43 18.68
C LYS A 258 -6.44 20.04 18.99
N VAL A 259 -6.33 19.21 17.95
CA VAL A 259 -5.68 17.90 18.00
C VAL A 259 -4.43 17.95 17.14
N LYS A 260 -3.27 17.74 17.77
CA LYS A 260 -2.02 17.52 17.04
C LYS A 260 -1.91 16.03 16.71
N VAL A 261 -1.56 15.73 15.48
CA VAL A 261 -1.45 14.37 14.96
C VAL A 261 -0.03 14.13 14.49
N TRP A 262 0.59 13.09 15.02
CA TRP A 262 1.83 12.55 14.47
C TRP A 262 1.50 11.36 13.60
N ALA A 263 1.97 11.36 12.36
CA ALA A 263 1.73 10.28 11.42
C ALA A 263 3.06 9.65 11.03
N ARG A 264 3.21 8.35 11.27
CA ARG A 264 4.30 7.54 10.71
C ARG A 264 3.81 6.96 9.40
N ARG A 265 4.46 7.34 8.30
CA ARG A 265 4.15 6.83 6.97
C ARG A 265 5.22 5.83 6.55
N VAL A 266 4.77 4.69 6.03
CA VAL A 266 5.64 3.69 5.40
C VAL A 266 5.14 3.48 3.99
N TRP A 267 5.94 3.87 3.01
CA TRP A 267 5.71 3.46 1.62
C TRP A 267 6.45 2.18 1.33
N THR A 268 5.75 1.28 0.66
CA THR A 268 6.33 0.09 0.02
C THR A 268 6.11 0.22 -1.48
N LEU A 269 7.20 0.22 -2.23
CA LEU A 269 7.22 0.24 -3.69
C LEU A 269 7.70 -1.11 -4.19
N GLU A 270 6.87 -1.78 -4.97
CA GLU A 270 7.17 -3.08 -5.55
C GLU A 270 6.89 -3.07 -7.05
N LEU A 271 7.70 -3.80 -7.82
CA LEU A 271 7.41 -4.07 -9.23
C LEU A 271 6.90 -5.50 -9.36
N SER A 272 5.71 -5.68 -9.92
CA SER A 272 5.15 -6.98 -10.29
C SER A 272 5.25 -7.17 -11.80
N ILE A 273 5.79 -8.30 -12.24
CA ILE A 273 5.92 -8.63 -13.66
C ILE A 273 5.08 -9.87 -13.93
N LEU A 274 4.02 -9.69 -14.72
CA LEU A 274 3.10 -10.73 -15.11
C LEU A 274 3.43 -11.19 -16.54
N SER A 275 3.40 -12.50 -16.76
CA SER A 275 3.43 -13.05 -18.12
C SER A 275 2.02 -12.97 -18.68
N ALA A 276 1.79 -12.15 -19.72
CA ALA A 276 0.58 -12.32 -20.50
C ALA A 276 0.85 -13.49 -21.46
N ARG A 277 0.50 -14.70 -21.01
CA ARG A 277 0.52 -15.89 -21.88
C ARG A 277 -0.44 -15.72 -23.05
#